data_AF-A0A9N7RIF3-F1
#
_entry.id   AF-A0A9N7RIF3-F1
#
_cell.length_a   1.000
_cell.length_b   1.000
_cell.length_c   1.000
_cell.angle_alpha   90.00
_cell.angle_beta   90.00
_cell.angle_gamma   90.00
#
_symmetry.space_group_name_H-M   'P 1'
#
loop_
_entity.id
_entity.type
_entity.pdbx_description
1 polymer ?
#
loop_
_entity_poly.entity_id
_entity_poly.type
_entity_poly.pdbx_seq_one_letter_code
_entity_poly.pdbx_strand_id
1 'polypeptide(L)'
;MCTLDKRGNLFVLTLTGDDEHRLNPTLIDSIRDALDRVRSGSTGAAALITTAHGKFFSNGYDLRWALSDPDPVQSEAFARPKAMSAKFRLLIADLISLPMPTIAAVTGHASAAGFGLALSHDYLLMSRGRGFLYMSELDIGYKIPNFLFALVKARVGPPRSWRNVVLRAEKITAETGVEWGIVDSAHASAGETLEAALRLGGDLAGRNWDGKVYADCRRTVLADVVAALGSDETVGDAGEGTAAVSRLNAVELDRNDSVHLSLDKKEDESEVKNDEKVESEQISKVIVDEKVDSIKKNDSSVLSGDQPKVVVKEDEEEDLGWDEIEDIGSGDEEKVSSTAQSCSPSRTELKKQLIAGKDDEDLSWDIDDDDDEPVKRPCRLSKFDKLVW
;
A
#
# COMPACT_ATOMS: atom_id res chain seq x y z
N MET A 1 4.27 4.13 15.75
CA MET A 1 3.10 3.76 16.60
C MET A 1 1.85 4.41 16.02
N CYS A 2 0.65 4.23 16.59
CA CYS A 2 -0.53 5.01 16.19
C CYS A 2 -1.36 5.51 17.38
N THR A 3 -2.15 6.55 17.16
CA THR A 3 -3.15 7.06 18.11
C THR A 3 -4.55 6.93 17.52
N LEU A 4 -5.56 6.91 18.38
CA LEU A 4 -6.97 6.84 17.99
C LEU A 4 -7.77 7.89 18.76
N ASP A 5 -8.40 8.80 18.04
CA ASP A 5 -9.29 9.84 18.56
C ASP A 5 -10.73 9.59 18.08
N LYS A 6 -11.73 9.89 18.93
CA LYS A 6 -13.16 9.77 18.58
C LYS A 6 -13.81 11.14 18.57
N ARG A 7 -14.36 11.54 17.42
CA ARG A 7 -15.04 12.82 17.19
C ARG A 7 -16.49 12.57 16.80
N GLY A 8 -17.38 12.54 17.79
CA GLY A 8 -18.77 12.13 17.56
C GLY A 8 -18.83 10.69 17.04
N ASN A 9 -19.31 10.52 15.81
CA ASN A 9 -19.39 9.21 15.14
C ASN A 9 -18.18 8.93 14.23
N LEU A 10 -17.15 9.77 14.25
CA LEU A 10 -15.94 9.58 13.46
C LEU A 10 -14.80 9.06 14.34
N PHE A 11 -14.04 8.11 13.83
CA PHE A 11 -12.81 7.64 14.42
C PHE A 11 -11.64 8.12 13.58
N VAL A 12 -10.63 8.72 14.21
CA VAL A 12 -9.43 9.22 13.54
C VAL A 12 -8.22 8.45 14.05
N LEU A 13 -7.72 7.52 13.24
CA LEU A 13 -6.49 6.79 13.48
C LEU A 13 -5.33 7.58 12.87
N THR A 14 -4.36 7.99 13.68
CA THR A 14 -3.17 8.72 13.20
C THR A 14 -1.93 7.87 13.36
N LEU A 15 -1.22 7.62 12.28
CA LEU A 15 0.12 7.04 12.31
C LEU A 15 1.10 8.10 12.82
N THR A 16 1.87 7.72 13.84
CA THR A 16 2.79 8.61 14.56
C THR A 16 4.19 8.03 14.65
N GLY A 17 5.17 8.92 14.73
CA GLY A 17 6.59 8.56 14.78
C GLY A 17 7.38 9.29 13.70
N ASP A 18 8.69 9.18 13.78
CA ASP A 18 9.67 9.68 12.79
C ASP A 18 10.30 8.55 11.97
N ASP A 19 9.87 7.31 12.17
CA ASP A 19 10.33 6.07 11.53
C ASP A 19 9.71 5.82 10.14
N GLU A 20 9.18 6.87 9.51
CA GLU A 20 8.50 6.81 8.21
C GLU A 20 7.26 5.88 8.20
N HIS A 21 6.74 5.56 9.39
CA HIS A 21 5.61 4.64 9.62
C HIS A 21 5.80 3.30 8.91
N ARG A 22 7.00 2.72 9.04
CA ARG A 22 7.34 1.42 8.50
C ARG A 22 6.54 0.32 9.19
N LEU A 23 5.94 -0.55 8.40
CA LEU A 23 5.07 -1.65 8.84
C LEU A 23 5.94 -2.79 9.36
N ASN A 24 6.33 -2.70 10.64
CA ASN A 24 6.81 -3.83 11.44
C ASN A 24 5.66 -4.45 12.25
N PRO A 25 5.84 -5.64 12.86
CA PRO A 25 4.80 -6.27 13.66
C PRO A 25 4.20 -5.37 14.75
N THR A 26 5.01 -4.56 15.42
CA THR A 26 4.55 -3.68 16.51
C THR A 26 3.59 -2.61 15.99
N LEU A 27 3.92 -1.94 14.88
CA LEU A 27 3.01 -0.95 14.29
C LEU A 27 1.74 -1.60 13.76
N ILE A 28 1.86 -2.76 13.10
CA ILE A 28 0.70 -3.50 12.58
C ILE A 28 -0.24 -3.88 13.73
N ASP A 29 0.28 -4.45 14.81
CA ASP A 29 -0.53 -4.82 15.98
C ASP A 29 -1.18 -3.59 16.63
N SER A 30 -0.45 -2.47 16.75
CA SER A 30 -1.00 -1.21 17.26
C SER A 30 -2.18 -0.71 16.43
N ILE A 31 -2.14 -0.84 15.10
CA ILE A 31 -3.25 -0.46 14.22
C ILE A 31 -4.43 -1.41 14.44
N ARG A 32 -4.19 -2.73 14.51
CA ARG A 32 -5.24 -3.73 14.72
C ARG A 32 -5.94 -3.55 16.07
N ASP A 33 -5.20 -3.27 17.13
CA ASP A 33 -5.77 -2.93 18.44
C ASP A 33 -6.65 -1.68 18.37
N ALA A 34 -6.26 -0.68 17.58
CA ALA A 34 -7.09 0.49 17.33
C ALA A 34 -8.36 0.13 16.54
N LEU A 35 -8.30 -0.76 15.56
CA LEU A 35 -9.49 -1.24 14.84
C LEU A 35 -10.47 -2.00 15.76
N ASP A 36 -9.97 -2.78 16.71
CA ASP A 36 -10.82 -3.45 17.70
C ASP A 36 -11.50 -2.44 18.64
N ARG A 37 -10.79 -1.38 19.03
CA ARG A 37 -11.38 -0.24 19.77
C ARG A 37 -12.42 0.52 18.96
N VAL A 38 -12.20 0.69 17.66
CA VAL A 38 -13.21 1.27 16.74
C VAL A 38 -14.46 0.41 16.69
N ARG A 39 -14.28 -0.91 16.50
CA ARG A 39 -15.38 -1.89 16.40
C ARG A 39 -16.23 -1.96 17.68
N SER A 40 -15.58 -1.92 18.84
CA SER A 40 -16.27 -1.94 20.14
C SER A 40 -16.83 -0.58 20.55
N GLY A 41 -16.21 0.52 20.10
CA GLY A 41 -16.61 1.89 20.46
C GLY A 41 -17.70 2.50 19.59
N SER A 42 -18.10 1.85 18.49
CA SER A 42 -19.14 2.34 17.57
C SER A 42 -20.54 1.96 18.05
N THR A 43 -21.30 2.95 18.51
CA THR A 43 -22.71 2.80 18.90
C THR A 43 -23.60 3.37 17.80
N GLY A 44 -23.62 2.71 16.63
CA GLY A 44 -24.38 3.15 15.45
C GLY A 44 -23.49 3.42 14.23
N ALA A 45 -24.04 4.13 13.24
CA ALA A 45 -23.32 4.46 12.02
C ALA A 45 -22.15 5.40 12.31
N ALA A 46 -20.98 5.01 11.86
CA ALA A 46 -19.70 5.67 12.07
C ALA A 46 -18.82 5.56 10.83
N ALA A 47 -17.68 6.23 10.82
CA ALA A 47 -16.66 6.08 9.80
C ALA A 47 -15.27 6.15 10.42
N LEU A 48 -14.31 5.43 9.83
CA LEU A 48 -12.90 5.47 10.19
C LEU A 48 -12.12 6.32 9.19
N ILE A 49 -11.32 7.25 9.70
CA ILE A 49 -10.34 8.02 8.93
C ILE A 49 -8.96 7.60 9.43
N THR A 50 -8.10 7.17 8.52
CA THR A 50 -6.68 6.91 8.79
C THR A 50 -5.84 8.01 8.17
N THR A 51 -4.98 8.63 8.97
CA THR A 51 -4.04 9.67 8.53
C THR A 51 -2.67 9.47 9.19
N ALA A 52 -1.73 10.38 8.93
CA ALA A 52 -0.34 10.25 9.36
C ALA A 52 0.34 11.61 9.56
N HIS A 53 1.27 11.69 10.50
CA HIS A 53 2.14 12.86 10.66
C HIS A 53 3.37 12.84 9.72
N GLY A 54 3.95 14.01 9.46
CA GLY A 54 5.20 14.10 8.71
C GLY A 54 5.05 13.84 7.21
N LYS A 55 6.14 13.35 6.59
CA LYS A 55 6.28 13.25 5.12
C LYS A 55 5.77 11.93 4.53
N PHE A 56 5.48 10.96 5.39
CA PHE A 56 5.08 9.61 4.99
C PHE A 56 3.70 9.32 5.56
N PHE A 57 2.80 8.87 4.69
CA PHE A 57 1.67 8.10 5.16
C PHE A 57 2.19 6.77 5.71
N SER A 58 2.88 5.99 4.87
CA SER A 58 3.67 4.84 5.29
C SER A 58 4.69 4.44 4.22
N ASN A 59 5.93 4.16 4.63
CA ASN A 59 6.99 3.69 3.73
C ASN A 59 7.02 2.15 3.54
N GLY A 60 5.89 1.48 3.78
CA GLY A 60 5.77 0.04 3.58
C GLY A 60 6.51 -0.78 4.62
N TYR A 61 6.89 -2.00 4.27
CA TYR A 61 7.50 -2.93 5.22
C TYR A 61 8.80 -2.41 5.84
N ASP A 62 9.02 -2.76 7.10
CA ASP A 62 10.29 -2.52 7.79
C ASP A 62 11.30 -3.58 7.37
N LEU A 63 12.00 -3.33 6.25
CA LEU A 63 13.01 -4.27 5.74
C LEU A 63 14.20 -4.43 6.68
N ARG A 64 14.54 -3.39 7.47
CA ARG A 64 15.59 -3.49 8.48
C ARG A 64 15.20 -4.47 9.57
N TRP A 65 13.97 -4.37 10.07
CA TRP A 65 13.45 -5.35 11.03
C TRP A 65 13.38 -6.76 10.42
N ALA A 66 12.86 -6.86 9.20
CA ALA A 66 12.67 -8.14 8.51
C ALA A 66 13.99 -8.89 8.24
N LEU A 67 15.08 -8.18 7.95
CA LEU A 67 16.39 -8.75 7.62
C LEU A 67 17.34 -8.83 8.82
N SER A 68 16.95 -8.38 10.01
CA SER A 68 17.81 -8.34 11.20
C SER A 68 17.91 -9.67 11.96
N ASP A 69 17.74 -10.81 11.29
CA ASP A 69 17.88 -12.12 11.94
C ASP A 69 19.36 -12.50 12.13
N PRO A 70 19.81 -12.80 13.35
CA PRO A 70 21.24 -13.00 13.65
C PRO A 70 21.78 -14.38 13.28
N ASP A 71 20.95 -15.35 12.87
CA ASP A 71 21.39 -16.69 12.47
C ASP A 71 20.66 -17.20 11.21
N PRO A 72 21.17 -16.87 10.01
CA PRO A 72 20.63 -17.36 8.74
C PRO A 72 20.90 -18.85 8.48
N VAL A 73 21.67 -19.54 9.33
CA VAL A 73 22.09 -20.94 9.15
C VAL A 73 21.22 -21.91 9.97
N GLN A 74 20.58 -21.43 11.05
CA GLN A 74 19.66 -22.24 11.87
C GLN A 74 18.18 -21.82 11.80
N SER A 75 17.87 -20.62 11.28
CA SER A 75 16.49 -20.16 11.13
C SER A 75 15.87 -20.70 9.84
N GLU A 76 14.57 -21.01 9.90
CA GLU A 76 13.69 -21.01 8.73
C GLU A 76 13.93 -19.68 7.99
N ALA A 77 14.74 -19.71 6.92
CA ALA A 77 15.00 -18.54 6.11
C ALA A 77 13.66 -17.84 5.84
N PHE A 78 13.60 -16.53 6.10
CA PHE A 78 12.40 -15.70 5.97
C PHE A 78 11.34 -15.79 7.09
N ALA A 79 11.63 -16.33 8.28
CA ALA A 79 10.66 -16.35 9.40
C ALA A 79 10.07 -14.95 9.74
N ARG A 80 10.92 -13.93 9.83
CA ARG A 80 10.48 -12.54 10.09
C ARG A 80 9.67 -11.94 8.94
N PRO A 81 10.13 -11.98 7.66
CA PRO A 81 9.30 -11.60 6.52
C PRO A 81 7.94 -12.30 6.48
N LYS A 82 7.90 -13.62 6.72
CA LYS A 82 6.67 -14.42 6.81
C LYS A 82 5.73 -13.87 7.88
N ALA A 83 6.24 -13.65 9.09
CA ALA A 83 5.45 -13.15 10.21
C ALA A 83 4.90 -11.73 9.97
N MET A 84 5.73 -10.84 9.42
CA MET A 84 5.33 -9.47 9.08
C MET A 84 4.26 -9.46 7.99
N SER A 85 4.43 -10.26 6.93
CA SER A 85 3.44 -10.38 5.87
C SER A 85 2.11 -10.98 6.35
N ALA A 86 2.18 -12.03 7.18
CA ALA A 86 1.00 -12.64 7.80
C ALA A 86 0.20 -11.61 8.63
N LYS A 87 0.87 -10.81 9.45
CA LYS A 87 0.22 -9.74 10.23
C LYS A 87 -0.39 -8.66 9.34
N PHE A 88 0.30 -8.25 8.28
CA PHE A 88 -0.23 -7.24 7.36
C PHE A 88 -1.49 -7.74 6.64
N ARG A 89 -1.52 -9.00 6.22
CA ARG A 89 -2.72 -9.62 5.63
C ARG A 89 -3.89 -9.66 6.60
N LEU A 90 -3.64 -9.95 7.88
CA LEU A 90 -4.67 -9.87 8.92
C LEU A 90 -5.20 -8.44 9.08
N LEU A 91 -4.31 -7.44 9.06
CA LEU A 91 -4.72 -6.04 9.09
C LEU A 91 -5.61 -5.66 7.89
N ILE A 92 -5.28 -6.12 6.67
CA ILE A 92 -6.13 -5.90 5.50
C ILE A 92 -7.49 -6.58 5.70
N ALA A 93 -7.52 -7.82 6.19
CA ALA A 93 -8.78 -8.52 6.50
C ALA A 93 -9.63 -7.79 7.55
N ASP A 94 -8.98 -7.23 8.58
CA ASP A 94 -9.64 -6.45 9.63
C ASP A 94 -10.28 -5.17 9.07
N LEU A 95 -9.60 -4.48 8.14
CA LEU A 95 -10.14 -3.31 7.45
C LEU A 95 -11.32 -3.67 6.53
N ILE A 96 -11.18 -4.73 5.71
CA ILE A 96 -12.24 -5.18 4.80
C ILE A 96 -13.50 -5.62 5.57
N SER A 97 -13.33 -6.21 6.75
CA SER A 97 -14.43 -6.69 7.59
C SER A 97 -15.01 -5.64 8.53
N LEU A 98 -14.42 -4.44 8.60
CA LEU A 98 -14.86 -3.39 9.53
C LEU A 98 -16.30 -2.97 9.21
N PRO A 99 -17.21 -2.84 10.20
CA PRO A 99 -18.62 -2.57 9.95
C PRO A 99 -18.93 -1.07 9.73
N MET A 100 -18.10 -0.39 8.94
CA MET A 100 -18.24 1.05 8.64
C MET A 100 -17.35 1.49 7.48
N PRO A 101 -17.71 2.58 6.78
CA PRO A 101 -16.83 3.19 5.79
C PRO A 101 -15.45 3.55 6.33
N THR A 102 -14.42 3.34 5.51
CA THR A 102 -13.02 3.64 5.85
C THR A 102 -12.40 4.60 4.83
N ILE A 103 -11.64 5.59 5.31
CA ILE A 103 -11.07 6.66 4.48
C ILE A 103 -9.58 6.78 4.79
N ALA A 104 -8.71 6.67 3.79
CA ALA A 104 -7.30 7.02 3.90
C ALA A 104 -7.09 8.49 3.52
N ALA A 105 -6.68 9.31 4.49
CA ALA A 105 -6.23 10.69 4.28
C ALA A 105 -4.70 10.71 4.16
N VAL A 106 -4.21 10.50 2.94
CA VAL A 106 -2.79 10.36 2.61
C VAL A 106 -2.11 11.73 2.62
N THR A 107 -1.27 11.96 3.63
CA THR A 107 -0.58 13.23 3.88
C THR A 107 0.75 13.37 3.13
N GLY A 108 1.33 12.26 2.66
CA GLY A 108 2.65 12.22 2.03
C GLY A 108 2.89 10.92 1.26
N HIS A 109 4.12 10.40 1.26
CA HIS A 109 4.45 9.17 0.53
C HIS A 109 3.72 7.93 1.10
N ALA A 110 3.16 7.13 0.20
CA ALA A 110 2.70 5.78 0.49
C ALA A 110 3.40 4.81 -0.48
N SER A 111 4.27 3.96 0.05
CA SER A 111 5.15 3.10 -0.76
C SER A 111 4.88 1.62 -0.49
N ALA A 112 4.85 0.78 -1.54
CA ALA A 112 4.75 -0.67 -1.44
C ALA A 112 3.59 -1.11 -0.52
N ALA A 113 3.86 -1.85 0.56
CA ALA A 113 2.84 -2.22 1.56
C ALA A 113 2.14 -1.01 2.20
N GLY A 114 2.78 0.16 2.27
CA GLY A 114 2.16 1.41 2.73
C GLY A 114 1.15 1.97 1.73
N PHE A 115 1.41 1.81 0.43
CA PHE A 115 0.41 2.06 -0.60
C PHE A 115 -0.73 1.02 -0.51
N GLY A 116 -0.39 -0.26 -0.28
CA GLY A 116 -1.37 -1.30 0.03
C GLY A 116 -2.27 -0.96 1.22
N LEU A 117 -1.72 -0.40 2.30
CA LEU A 117 -2.51 0.04 3.44
C LEU A 117 -3.50 1.14 3.06
N ALA A 118 -3.08 2.11 2.24
CA ALA A 118 -3.98 3.14 1.72
C ALA A 118 -5.08 2.54 0.85
N LEU A 119 -4.74 1.63 -0.08
CA LEU A 119 -5.69 0.94 -0.96
C LEU A 119 -6.67 0.01 -0.21
N SER A 120 -6.35 -0.37 1.02
CA SER A 120 -7.23 -1.19 1.87
C SER A 120 -8.41 -0.40 2.46
N HIS A 121 -8.44 0.92 2.29
CA HIS A 121 -9.56 1.78 2.69
C HIS A 121 -10.59 1.90 1.55
N ASP A 122 -11.85 2.23 1.87
CA ASP A 122 -12.90 2.39 0.85
C ASP A 122 -12.68 3.63 -0.01
N TYR A 123 -12.14 4.69 0.58
CA TYR A 123 -11.85 5.97 -0.08
C TYR A 123 -10.42 6.40 0.21
N LEU A 124 -9.78 7.06 -0.75
CA LEU A 124 -8.41 7.55 -0.65
C LEU A 124 -8.36 9.01 -1.11
N LEU A 125 -8.09 9.90 -0.17
CA LEU A 125 -7.88 11.33 -0.42
C LEU A 125 -6.40 11.62 -0.23
N MET A 126 -5.83 12.47 -1.08
CA MET A 126 -4.38 12.72 -1.07
C MET A 126 -4.05 14.20 -1.03
N SER A 127 -3.00 14.56 -0.32
CA SER A 127 -2.44 15.91 -0.39
C SER A 127 -1.62 16.11 -1.68
N ARG A 128 -1.77 17.27 -2.31
CA ARG A 128 -0.91 17.80 -3.39
C ARG A 128 0.46 18.24 -2.92
N GLY A 129 0.75 18.11 -1.62
CA GLY A 129 2.08 18.30 -1.08
C GLY A 129 3.10 17.33 -1.67
N ARG A 130 4.32 17.35 -1.14
CA ARG A 130 5.37 16.42 -1.59
C ARG A 130 5.03 14.99 -1.10
N GLY A 131 4.45 14.18 -1.98
CA GLY A 131 4.06 12.80 -1.73
C GLY A 131 3.84 12.05 -3.04
N PHE A 132 4.05 10.73 -3.01
CA PHE A 132 3.79 9.83 -4.14
C PHE A 132 3.16 8.54 -3.64
N LEU A 133 2.26 7.96 -4.45
CA LEU A 133 1.83 6.58 -4.33
C LEU A 133 2.65 5.73 -5.30
N TYR A 134 3.27 4.65 -4.85
CA TYR A 134 4.07 3.78 -5.72
C TYR A 134 4.33 2.40 -5.13
N MET A 135 4.68 1.46 -6.01
CA MET A 135 5.16 0.13 -5.68
C MET A 135 6.68 0.10 -5.92
N SER A 136 7.47 -0.14 -4.89
CA SER A 136 8.94 -0.07 -4.96
C SER A 136 9.60 -1.40 -5.33
N GLU A 137 8.81 -2.48 -5.46
CA GLU A 137 9.29 -3.85 -5.51
C GLU A 137 10.26 -4.11 -6.67
N LEU A 138 10.01 -3.55 -7.85
CA LEU A 138 10.97 -3.67 -8.97
C LEU A 138 12.29 -2.94 -8.70
N ASP A 139 12.23 -1.76 -8.07
CA ASP A 139 13.43 -0.97 -7.76
C ASP A 139 14.33 -1.67 -6.72
N ILE A 140 13.72 -2.43 -5.81
CA ILE A 140 14.43 -3.14 -4.73
C ILE A 140 14.65 -4.64 -5.01
N GLY A 141 14.20 -5.15 -6.16
CA GLY A 141 14.38 -6.55 -6.55
C GLY A 141 13.50 -7.56 -5.80
N TYR A 142 12.29 -7.16 -5.40
CA TYR A 142 11.30 -8.02 -4.75
C TYR A 142 10.16 -8.40 -5.69
N LYS A 143 9.57 -9.58 -5.47
CA LYS A 143 8.31 -9.98 -6.10
C LYS A 143 7.14 -9.40 -5.30
N ILE A 144 6.17 -8.80 -5.98
CA ILE A 144 4.93 -8.33 -5.34
C ILE A 144 4.09 -9.54 -4.91
N PRO A 145 3.64 -9.61 -3.64
CA PRO A 145 2.74 -10.67 -3.19
C PRO A 145 1.39 -10.66 -3.92
N ASN A 146 0.84 -11.84 -4.21
CA ASN A 146 -0.43 -11.98 -4.94
C ASN A 146 -1.58 -11.21 -4.27
N PHE A 147 -1.65 -11.20 -2.93
CA PHE A 147 -2.69 -10.46 -2.20
C PHE A 147 -2.57 -8.94 -2.37
N LEU A 148 -1.34 -8.42 -2.44
CA LEU A 148 -1.08 -7.00 -2.63
C LEU A 148 -1.40 -6.60 -4.07
N PHE A 149 -1.06 -7.46 -5.04
CA PHE A 149 -1.46 -7.24 -6.43
C PHE A 149 -2.97 -7.37 -6.65
N ALA A 150 -3.65 -8.29 -5.97
CA ALA A 150 -5.11 -8.38 -5.99
C ALA A 150 -5.75 -7.07 -5.52
N LEU A 151 -5.21 -6.47 -4.46
CA LEU A 151 -5.64 -5.16 -3.97
C LEU A 151 -5.40 -4.05 -5.00
N VAL A 152 -4.23 -4.01 -5.65
CA VAL A 152 -3.94 -3.07 -6.73
C VAL A 152 -4.96 -3.22 -7.87
N LYS A 153 -5.23 -4.45 -8.34
CA LYS A 153 -6.22 -4.69 -9.41
C LYS A 153 -7.63 -4.26 -9.02
N ALA A 154 -8.02 -4.47 -7.76
CA ALA A 154 -9.36 -4.13 -7.27
C ALA A 154 -9.57 -2.61 -7.13
N ARG A 155 -8.50 -1.83 -7.00
CA ARG A 155 -8.56 -0.41 -6.62
C ARG A 155 -7.99 0.55 -7.67
N VAL A 156 -7.16 0.06 -8.59
CA VAL A 156 -6.56 0.84 -9.66
C VAL A 156 -7.28 0.48 -10.95
N GLY A 157 -8.14 1.40 -11.43
CA GLY A 157 -9.16 1.11 -12.43
C GLY A 157 -8.65 0.50 -13.75
N PRO A 158 -8.07 1.27 -14.69
CA PRO A 158 -7.71 0.73 -16.00
C PRO A 158 -6.52 -0.24 -15.93
N PRO A 159 -6.51 -1.33 -16.74
CA PRO A 159 -5.37 -2.24 -16.83
C PRO A 159 -4.02 -1.58 -17.07
N ARG A 160 -4.03 -0.48 -17.82
CA ARG A 160 -2.84 0.33 -18.08
C ARG A 160 -2.28 0.96 -16.79
N SER A 161 -3.14 1.41 -15.89
CA SER A 161 -2.74 2.13 -14.67
C SER A 161 -2.04 1.19 -13.69
N TRP A 162 -2.63 0.02 -13.37
CA TRP A 162 -1.92 -0.92 -12.50
C TRP A 162 -0.67 -1.51 -13.16
N ARG A 163 -0.63 -1.65 -14.49
CA ARG A 163 0.60 -2.04 -15.21
C ARG A 163 1.69 -0.99 -15.02
N ASN A 164 1.37 0.29 -15.11
CA ASN A 164 2.33 1.37 -14.87
C ASN A 164 2.81 1.37 -13.42
N VAL A 165 1.90 1.24 -12.45
CA VAL A 165 2.23 1.12 -11.03
C VAL A 165 3.21 -0.03 -10.78
N VAL A 166 2.92 -1.21 -11.32
CA VAL A 166 3.63 -2.45 -10.98
C VAL A 166 4.84 -2.70 -11.87
N LEU A 167 4.71 -2.56 -13.19
CA LEU A 167 5.74 -2.92 -14.17
C LEU A 167 6.62 -1.74 -14.60
N ARG A 168 6.34 -0.52 -14.12
CA ARG A 168 7.22 0.64 -14.29
C ARG A 168 7.65 1.29 -12.97
N ALA A 169 7.20 0.76 -11.82
CA ALA A 169 7.40 1.38 -10.51
C ALA A 169 7.03 2.88 -10.52
N GLU A 170 5.99 3.25 -11.28
CA GLU A 170 5.68 4.65 -11.56
C GLU A 170 5.20 5.36 -10.28
N LYS A 171 5.77 6.55 -10.03
CA LYS A 171 5.40 7.41 -8.90
C LYS A 171 4.21 8.27 -9.26
N ILE A 172 3.10 8.05 -8.58
CA ILE A 172 1.82 8.72 -8.85
C ILE A 172 1.68 9.93 -7.92
N THR A 173 1.47 11.11 -8.50
CA THR A 173 1.08 12.33 -7.77
C THR A 173 -0.40 12.29 -7.39
N ALA A 174 -0.86 13.20 -6.54
CA ALA A 174 -2.27 13.30 -6.20
C ALA A 174 -3.15 13.54 -7.45
N GLU A 175 -2.71 14.39 -8.37
CA GLU A 175 -3.42 14.70 -9.62
C GLU A 175 -3.52 13.50 -10.55
N THR A 176 -2.39 12.83 -10.81
CA THR A 176 -2.37 11.61 -11.63
C THR A 176 -3.18 10.50 -10.97
N GLY A 177 -3.17 10.42 -9.64
CA GLY A 177 -3.98 9.49 -8.88
C GLY A 177 -5.48 9.71 -9.08
N VAL A 178 -5.93 10.98 -9.14
CA VAL A 178 -7.32 11.33 -9.47
C VAL A 178 -7.63 10.97 -10.92
N GLU A 179 -6.76 11.31 -11.87
CA GLU A 179 -6.91 10.96 -13.29
C GLU A 179 -7.04 9.44 -13.51
N TRP A 180 -6.28 8.64 -12.75
CA TRP A 180 -6.27 7.19 -12.87
C TRP A 180 -7.38 6.50 -12.06
N GLY A 181 -8.18 7.26 -11.29
CA GLY A 181 -9.24 6.73 -10.43
C GLY A 181 -8.73 5.98 -9.19
N ILE A 182 -7.50 6.26 -8.75
CA ILE A 182 -6.87 5.70 -7.54
C ILE A 182 -7.18 6.56 -6.32
N VAL A 183 -7.20 7.88 -6.51
CA VAL A 183 -7.45 8.90 -5.50
C VAL A 183 -8.83 9.50 -5.78
N ASP A 184 -9.71 9.53 -4.80
CA ASP A 184 -11.06 10.11 -4.93
C ASP A 184 -11.01 11.64 -5.06
N SER A 185 -10.11 12.29 -4.31
CA SER A 185 -9.89 13.74 -4.41
C SER A 185 -8.52 14.18 -3.88
N ALA A 186 -8.00 15.25 -4.49
CA ALA A 186 -6.71 15.85 -4.15
C ALA A 186 -6.89 17.22 -3.49
N HIS A 187 -6.14 17.50 -2.41
CA HIS A 187 -6.28 18.71 -1.58
C HIS A 187 -4.94 19.43 -1.39
N ALA A 188 -4.94 20.75 -1.14
CA ALA A 188 -3.71 21.55 -1.21
C ALA A 188 -2.68 21.18 -0.13
N SER A 189 -3.13 20.71 1.04
CA SER A 189 -2.27 20.37 2.18
C SER A 189 -2.76 19.14 2.94
N ALA A 190 -1.89 18.54 3.75
CA ALA A 190 -2.25 17.43 4.63
C ALA A 190 -3.42 17.78 5.57
N GLY A 191 -3.46 19.02 6.07
CA GLY A 191 -4.55 19.50 6.91
C GLY A 191 -5.87 19.55 6.14
N GLU A 192 -5.87 20.11 4.93
CA GLU A 192 -7.07 20.12 4.09
C GLU A 192 -7.52 18.72 3.66
N THR A 193 -6.59 17.80 3.42
CA THR A 193 -6.90 16.40 3.13
C THR A 193 -7.63 15.75 4.32
N LEU A 194 -7.16 15.99 5.56
CA LEU A 194 -7.83 15.48 6.75
C LEU A 194 -9.23 16.09 6.93
N GLU A 195 -9.37 17.41 6.78
CA GLU A 195 -10.68 18.08 6.86
C GLU A 195 -11.66 17.55 5.81
N ALA A 196 -11.20 17.32 4.59
CA ALA A 196 -12.02 16.71 3.54
C ALA A 196 -12.43 15.27 3.87
N ALA A 197 -11.52 14.48 4.45
CA ALA A 197 -11.80 13.13 4.90
C ALA A 197 -12.80 13.10 6.07
N LEU A 198 -12.71 14.05 7.01
CA LEU A 198 -13.66 14.21 8.10
C LEU A 198 -15.05 14.57 7.56
N ARG A 199 -15.14 15.48 6.58
CA ARG A 199 -16.41 15.83 5.92
C ARG A 199 -17.03 14.61 5.23
N LEU A 200 -16.26 13.92 4.39
CA LEU A 200 -16.73 12.70 3.72
C LEU A 200 -17.15 11.62 4.73
N GLY A 201 -16.38 11.43 5.80
CA GLY A 201 -16.72 10.50 6.88
C GLY A 201 -18.04 10.87 7.57
N GLY A 202 -18.26 12.16 7.80
CA GLY A 202 -19.52 12.69 8.35
C GLY A 202 -20.71 12.42 7.42
N ASP A 203 -20.55 12.68 6.13
CA ASP A 203 -21.58 12.43 5.11
C ASP A 203 -21.95 10.94 5.05
N LEU A 204 -20.95 10.06 5.05
CA LEU A 204 -21.11 8.61 5.02
C LEU A 204 -21.74 8.07 6.31
N ALA A 205 -21.28 8.53 7.48
CA ALA A 205 -21.89 8.17 8.76
C ALA A 205 -23.35 8.66 8.86
N GLY A 206 -23.65 9.83 8.29
CA GLY A 206 -25.00 10.41 8.22
C GLY A 206 -25.99 9.60 7.37
N ARG A 207 -25.50 8.66 6.53
CA ARG A 207 -26.35 7.72 5.78
C ARG A 207 -27.06 6.71 6.67
N ASN A 208 -26.56 6.50 7.90
CA ASN A 208 -27.13 5.59 8.89
C ASN A 208 -27.34 4.16 8.39
N TRP A 209 -26.37 3.63 7.61
CA TRP A 209 -26.41 2.26 7.13
C TRP A 209 -26.18 1.23 8.24
N ASP A 210 -26.72 0.03 8.05
CA ASP A 210 -26.32 -1.13 8.83
C ASP A 210 -24.85 -1.48 8.49
N GLY A 211 -23.97 -1.34 9.47
CA GLY A 211 -22.55 -1.58 9.32
C GLY A 211 -22.19 -3.01 8.91
N LYS A 212 -22.98 -4.01 9.33
CA LYS A 212 -22.78 -5.41 8.93
C LYS A 212 -23.08 -5.57 7.44
N VAL A 213 -24.18 -4.98 6.96
CA VAL A 213 -24.55 -5.00 5.53
C VAL A 213 -23.47 -4.30 4.70
N TYR A 214 -22.97 -3.15 5.17
CA TYR A 214 -21.88 -2.45 4.50
C TYR A 214 -20.61 -3.32 4.39
N ALA A 215 -20.20 -3.98 5.47
CA ALA A 215 -19.05 -4.89 5.45
C ALA A 215 -19.28 -6.11 4.56
N ASP A 216 -20.50 -6.65 4.53
CA ASP A 216 -20.86 -7.78 3.66
C ASP A 216 -20.77 -7.37 2.17
N CYS A 217 -21.32 -6.22 1.79
CA CYS A 217 -21.19 -5.67 0.44
C CYS A 217 -19.73 -5.40 0.06
N ARG A 218 -18.94 -4.84 0.98
CA ARG A 218 -17.51 -4.58 0.76
C ARG A 218 -16.74 -5.89 0.51
N ARG A 219 -17.05 -6.95 1.27
CA ARG A 219 -16.47 -8.28 1.06
C ARG A 219 -16.86 -8.87 -0.30
N THR A 220 -18.06 -8.59 -0.80
CA THR A 220 -18.46 -8.96 -2.18
C THR A 220 -17.64 -8.21 -3.22
N VAL A 221 -17.48 -6.89 -3.08
CA VAL A 221 -16.69 -6.07 -4.01
C VAL A 221 -15.21 -6.49 -4.02
N LEU A 222 -14.69 -6.91 -2.86
CA LEU A 222 -13.28 -7.29 -2.68
C LEU A 222 -13.08 -8.81 -2.61
N ALA A 223 -13.97 -9.62 -3.20
CA ALA A 223 -13.92 -11.07 -3.10
C ALA A 223 -12.58 -11.67 -3.54
N ASP A 224 -12.02 -11.19 -4.66
CA ASP A 224 -10.70 -11.63 -5.16
C ASP A 224 -9.56 -11.28 -4.19
N VAL A 225 -9.66 -10.13 -3.52
CA VAL A 225 -8.68 -9.73 -2.49
C VAL A 225 -8.79 -10.67 -1.29
N VAL A 226 -10.01 -10.93 -0.81
CA VAL A 226 -10.27 -11.84 0.31
C VAL A 226 -9.75 -13.25 0.00
N ALA A 227 -9.96 -13.75 -1.21
CA ALA A 227 -9.43 -15.05 -1.64
C ALA A 227 -7.88 -15.05 -1.63
N ALA A 228 -7.25 -13.99 -2.12
CA ALA A 228 -5.80 -13.86 -2.14
C ALA A 228 -5.17 -13.68 -0.74
N LEU A 229 -5.95 -13.24 0.26
CA LEU A 229 -5.53 -13.19 1.67
C LEU A 229 -5.41 -14.59 2.32
N GLY A 230 -5.59 -15.68 1.57
CA GLY A 230 -5.40 -17.08 2.02
C GLY A 230 -3.97 -17.63 1.86
N SER A 231 -3.21 -17.21 0.83
CA SER A 231 -1.80 -17.61 0.64
C SER A 231 -0.83 -16.42 0.44
N ASP A 232 0.43 -16.57 0.89
CA ASP A 232 1.54 -15.69 0.50
C ASP A 232 2.70 -16.51 -0.07
N GLU A 233 2.78 -16.54 -1.39
CA GLU A 233 3.78 -17.32 -2.14
C GLU A 233 5.16 -16.65 -2.15
N THR A 234 5.26 -15.36 -1.81
CA THR A 234 6.53 -14.62 -1.93
C THR A 234 7.48 -14.84 -0.77
N VAL A 235 6.93 -15.25 0.36
CA VAL A 235 7.70 -15.66 1.54
C VAL A 235 7.84 -17.19 1.64
N GLY A 236 7.23 -17.94 0.70
CA GLY A 236 7.23 -19.41 0.66
C GLY A 236 8.12 -20.05 -0.39
N ASP A 237 8.61 -19.32 -1.40
CA ASP A 237 9.33 -19.89 -2.56
C ASP A 237 10.64 -19.16 -2.92
N ALA A 238 11.20 -18.38 -1.98
CA ALA A 238 12.43 -17.60 -2.21
C ALA A 238 13.70 -18.47 -2.08
N GLY A 239 13.86 -19.47 -2.95
CA GLY A 239 15.13 -20.17 -3.16
C GLY A 239 16.22 -19.31 -3.82
N GLU A 240 15.90 -18.11 -4.32
CA GLU A 240 16.82 -17.27 -5.10
C GLU A 240 16.99 -15.83 -4.58
N GLY A 241 16.36 -15.47 -3.45
CA GLY A 241 16.41 -14.11 -2.89
C GLY A 241 17.77 -13.66 -2.33
N THR A 242 18.73 -14.57 -2.21
CA THR A 242 20.06 -14.30 -1.65
C THR A 242 20.86 -13.30 -2.50
N ALA A 243 20.57 -13.18 -3.79
CA ALA A 243 21.26 -12.24 -4.69
C ALA A 243 20.85 -10.76 -4.48
N ALA A 244 19.65 -10.48 -3.99
CA ALA A 244 19.16 -9.11 -3.77
C ALA A 244 19.79 -8.48 -2.51
N VAL A 245 19.97 -9.28 -1.44
CA VAL A 245 20.61 -8.84 -0.20
C VAL A 245 22.10 -8.53 -0.44
N SER A 246 22.79 -9.32 -1.27
CA SER A 246 24.18 -9.04 -1.67
C SER A 246 24.31 -7.73 -2.45
N ARG A 247 23.31 -7.35 -3.26
CA ARG A 247 23.30 -6.08 -4.01
C ARG A 247 23.03 -4.87 -3.12
N LEU A 248 22.16 -5.00 -2.10
CA LEU A 248 21.91 -3.93 -1.13
C LEU A 248 23.16 -3.64 -0.29
N ASN A 249 23.84 -4.68 0.18
CA ASN A 249 25.11 -4.50 0.92
C ASN A 249 26.21 -3.88 0.05
N ALA A 250 26.24 -4.14 -1.26
CA ALA A 250 27.22 -3.55 -2.17
C ALA A 250 26.95 -2.06 -2.45
N VAL A 251 25.67 -1.65 -2.54
CA VAL A 251 25.30 -0.24 -2.78
C VAL A 251 25.47 0.61 -1.51
N GLU A 252 25.36 0.02 -0.32
CA GLU A 252 25.55 0.71 0.96
C GLU A 252 27.04 0.90 1.31
N LEU A 253 27.92 0.01 0.84
CA LEU A 253 29.38 0.18 0.95
C LEU A 253 29.92 1.29 0.03
N ASP A 254 29.39 1.44 -1.19
CA ASP A 254 29.85 2.46 -2.15
C ASP A 254 29.45 3.90 -1.75
N ARG A 255 28.43 4.06 -0.89
CA ARG A 255 28.01 5.37 -0.37
C ARG A 255 28.86 5.88 0.80
N ASN A 256 29.56 5.01 1.52
CA ASN A 256 30.38 5.40 2.66
C ASN A 256 31.82 5.79 2.29
N ASP A 257 32.30 5.42 1.09
CA ASP A 257 33.66 5.77 0.65
C ASP A 257 33.77 7.12 -0.09
N SER A 258 32.65 7.79 -0.39
CA SER A 258 32.65 9.11 -1.05
C SER A 258 32.63 10.32 -0.11
N VAL A 259 32.81 10.14 1.20
CA VAL A 259 32.88 11.26 2.15
C VAL A 259 34.08 11.16 3.10
N HIS A 260 35.29 11.08 2.54
CA HIS A 260 36.49 11.54 3.25
C HIS A 260 37.58 11.94 2.25
N LEU A 261 37.44 13.15 1.70
CA LEU A 261 38.56 13.87 1.12
C LEU A 261 38.68 15.23 1.81
N SER A 262 39.91 15.53 2.22
CA SER A 262 40.42 16.79 2.81
C SER A 262 40.38 16.84 4.34
N LEU A 263 41.52 16.56 4.98
CA LEU A 263 42.23 17.53 5.84
C LEU A 263 43.57 16.96 6.34
N ASP A 264 44.54 17.87 6.37
CA ASP A 264 45.98 17.65 6.41
C ASP A 264 46.57 17.10 7.72
N LYS A 265 47.70 16.41 7.52
CA LYS A 265 48.88 16.18 8.37
C LYS A 265 48.97 16.96 9.69
N LYS A 266 49.33 16.23 10.76
CA LYS A 266 50.56 16.50 11.53
C LYS A 266 50.98 15.27 12.35
N GLU A 267 52.25 14.94 12.21
CA GLU A 267 53.02 13.97 12.97
C GLU A 267 53.18 14.45 14.43
N ASP A 268 53.17 13.52 15.38
CA ASP A 268 54.26 13.45 16.36
C ASP A 268 54.31 12.06 17.03
N GLU A 269 55.54 11.56 17.11
CA GLU A 269 55.95 10.30 17.69
C GLU A 269 55.92 10.34 19.22
N SER A 270 55.62 9.21 19.87
CA SER A 270 56.52 8.65 20.89
C SER A 270 56.06 7.26 21.33
N GLU A 271 56.97 6.31 21.14
CA GLU A 271 57.01 4.96 21.72
C GLU A 271 56.80 4.95 23.24
N VAL A 272 56.23 3.88 23.79
CA VAL A 272 56.90 3.02 24.79
C VAL A 272 56.30 1.62 24.76
N LYS A 273 57.21 0.65 24.69
CA LYS A 273 57.08 -0.81 24.73
C LYS A 273 56.44 -1.32 26.03
N ASN A 274 55.77 -2.48 25.98
CA ASN A 274 56.36 -3.70 26.55
C ASN A 274 55.50 -4.94 26.30
N ASP A 275 56.24 -5.99 25.94
CA ASP A 275 55.90 -7.40 25.88
C ASP A 275 55.17 -7.91 27.15
N GLU A 276 54.26 -8.88 26.98
CA GLU A 276 54.54 -10.27 27.41
C GLU A 276 53.45 -11.25 26.98
N LYS A 277 53.90 -12.49 26.86
CA LYS A 277 53.30 -13.69 26.25
C LYS A 277 52.75 -14.62 27.36
N VAL A 278 52.16 -15.75 26.94
CA VAL A 278 51.89 -17.02 27.68
C VAL A 278 50.39 -17.18 28.03
N GLU A 279 49.62 -18.03 27.33
CA GLU A 279 49.36 -19.49 27.63
C GLU A 279 48.78 -19.69 29.04
N SER A 280 47.83 -20.57 29.38
CA SER A 280 47.01 -21.63 28.78
C SER A 280 46.13 -22.18 29.95
N GLU A 281 45.28 -23.17 29.68
CA GLU A 281 44.59 -24.09 30.64
C GLU A 281 43.29 -23.58 31.29
N GLN A 282 42.12 -24.15 30.96
CA GLN A 282 41.60 -25.48 31.36
C GLN A 282 41.60 -25.73 32.87
N ILE A 283 40.43 -25.54 33.50
CA ILE A 283 40.04 -26.27 34.72
C ILE A 283 38.65 -26.89 34.50
N SER A 284 38.55 -28.09 35.04
CA SER A 284 37.59 -29.15 34.80
C SER A 284 36.76 -29.44 36.06
N LYS A 285 35.77 -30.34 35.89
CA LYS A 285 35.13 -31.23 36.89
C LYS A 285 34.00 -30.67 37.80
N VAL A 286 32.97 -31.43 38.23
CA VAL A 286 32.28 -32.70 37.87
C VAL A 286 31.28 -33.02 39.02
N ILE A 287 30.07 -33.48 38.68
CA ILE A 287 29.14 -34.42 39.41
C ILE A 287 28.49 -33.87 40.72
N VAL A 288 27.20 -34.06 41.07
CA VAL A 288 26.44 -35.30 41.39
C VAL A 288 24.89 -35.09 41.34
N ASP A 289 24.19 -36.13 40.84
CA ASP A 289 22.81 -36.71 41.06
C ASP A 289 21.67 -35.87 41.69
N GLU A 290 20.37 -36.07 41.48
CA GLU A 290 19.47 -37.24 41.33
C GLU A 290 18.07 -36.62 40.95
N LYS A 291 17.08 -37.18 40.25
CA LYS A 291 16.30 -38.39 40.53
C LYS A 291 15.19 -38.54 39.47
N VAL A 292 14.96 -39.78 39.04
CA VAL A 292 13.85 -40.24 38.21
C VAL A 292 12.69 -40.68 39.11
N ASP A 293 11.45 -40.38 38.74
CA ASP A 293 10.30 -41.18 39.17
C ASP A 293 9.27 -41.35 38.05
N SER A 294 8.70 -42.56 38.01
CA SER A 294 7.91 -43.15 36.93
C SER A 294 6.41 -43.08 37.22
N ILE A 295 5.57 -42.82 36.20
CA ILE A 295 4.16 -43.21 36.21
C ILE A 295 3.79 -43.88 34.88
N LYS A 296 3.19 -45.08 34.99
CA LYS A 296 2.85 -46.00 33.91
C LYS A 296 1.52 -45.66 33.23
N LYS A 297 1.47 -46.07 31.97
CA LYS A 297 0.31 -46.22 31.08
C LYS A 297 -0.81 -47.08 31.69
N ASN A 298 -2.04 -46.76 31.31
CA ASN A 298 -3.05 -47.70 30.79
C ASN A 298 -4.05 -46.87 29.98
N ASP A 299 -4.49 -47.38 28.82
CA ASP A 299 -5.91 -47.68 28.62
C ASP A 299 -6.15 -48.43 27.31
N SER A 300 -7.11 -49.34 27.42
CA SER A 300 -7.44 -50.42 26.50
C SER A 300 -8.74 -50.15 25.73
N SER A 301 -8.67 -50.41 24.42
CA SER A 301 -9.67 -51.12 23.60
C SER A 301 -11.16 -50.72 23.56
N VAL A 302 -11.56 -50.37 22.33
CA VAL A 302 -12.70 -50.90 21.55
C VAL A 302 -14.13 -50.51 21.96
N LEU A 303 -14.87 -49.89 21.02
CA LEU A 303 -16.07 -50.47 20.38
C LEU A 303 -16.46 -49.70 19.10
N SER A 304 -16.83 -50.50 18.10
CA SER A 304 -17.26 -50.21 16.73
C SER A 304 -18.74 -49.80 16.62
N GLY A 305 -19.10 -49.09 15.54
CA GLY A 305 -20.51 -48.90 15.13
C GLY A 305 -20.68 -48.13 13.81
N ASP A 306 -20.84 -48.90 12.72
CA ASP A 306 -21.69 -48.74 11.52
C ASP A 306 -21.89 -47.39 10.76
N GLN A 307 -21.36 -47.37 9.52
CA GLN A 307 -21.99 -47.17 8.18
C GLN A 307 -22.79 -45.86 7.88
N PRO A 308 -22.87 -45.35 6.62
CA PRO A 308 -22.78 -46.11 5.35
C PRO A 308 -21.94 -45.50 4.21
N LYS A 309 -21.69 -46.37 3.23
CA LYS A 309 -21.23 -46.08 1.86
C LYS A 309 -22.25 -45.22 1.12
N VAL A 310 -21.80 -44.14 0.47
CA VAL A 310 -22.52 -43.51 -0.65
C VAL A 310 -21.68 -43.65 -1.91
N VAL A 311 -22.36 -44.15 -2.92
CA VAL A 311 -21.94 -44.44 -4.28
C VAL A 311 -21.51 -43.14 -4.97
N VAL A 312 -20.30 -43.13 -5.55
CA VAL A 312 -19.93 -42.17 -6.59
C VAL A 312 -20.72 -42.58 -7.83
N LYS A 313 -21.70 -41.76 -8.23
CA LYS A 313 -22.23 -41.79 -9.59
C LYS A 313 -21.33 -40.88 -10.42
N GLU A 314 -20.77 -41.48 -11.46
CA GLU A 314 -20.27 -40.75 -12.63
C GLU A 314 -21.49 -40.09 -13.27
N ASP A 315 -21.56 -38.77 -13.22
CA ASP A 315 -22.47 -38.01 -14.07
C ASP A 315 -21.70 -37.71 -15.36
N GLU A 316 -22.24 -38.25 -16.44
CA GLU A 316 -21.80 -38.07 -17.82
C GLU A 316 -21.92 -36.59 -18.18
N GLU A 317 -20.81 -35.95 -18.58
CA GLU A 317 -20.85 -34.65 -19.24
C GLU A 317 -21.34 -34.86 -20.67
N GLU A 318 -22.59 -34.51 -20.93
CA GLU A 318 -23.13 -34.39 -22.28
C GLU A 318 -22.51 -33.16 -22.96
N ASP A 319 -21.63 -33.43 -23.93
CA ASP A 319 -21.13 -32.50 -24.95
C ASP A 319 -22.31 -31.92 -25.75
N LEU A 320 -22.78 -30.73 -25.37
CA LEU A 320 -23.69 -29.94 -26.21
C LEU A 320 -22.85 -29.17 -27.24
N GLY A 321 -22.75 -29.79 -28.41
CA GLY A 321 -22.25 -29.18 -29.64
C GLY A 321 -22.99 -27.89 -29.97
N TRP A 322 -22.23 -26.86 -30.30
CA TRP A 322 -22.73 -25.62 -30.86
C TRP A 322 -23.10 -25.86 -32.32
N ASP A 323 -24.31 -26.33 -32.57
CA ASP A 323 -24.90 -26.39 -33.90
C ASP A 323 -25.31 -24.99 -34.37
N GLU A 324 -24.90 -24.70 -35.61
CA GLU A 324 -25.40 -23.74 -36.59
C GLU A 324 -26.54 -22.80 -36.17
N ILE A 325 -26.23 -21.50 -36.09
CA ILE A 325 -27.26 -20.46 -36.19
C ILE A 325 -27.55 -20.26 -37.67
N GLU A 326 -28.72 -20.75 -38.09
CA GLU A 326 -29.28 -20.57 -39.41
C GLU A 326 -29.70 -19.11 -39.68
N ASP A 327 -29.52 -18.75 -40.95
CA ASP A 327 -29.97 -17.56 -41.65
C ASP A 327 -31.45 -17.22 -41.41
N ILE A 328 -31.72 -15.98 -40.97
CA ILE A 328 -33.03 -15.36 -41.16
C ILE A 328 -32.95 -14.48 -42.40
N GLY A 329 -33.63 -14.95 -43.44
CA GLY A 329 -33.78 -14.28 -44.73
C GLY A 329 -34.78 -13.13 -44.75
N SER A 330 -34.54 -12.27 -45.75
CA SER A 330 -35.48 -11.68 -46.71
C SER A 330 -36.69 -10.89 -46.19
N GLY A 331 -36.62 -9.57 -46.38
CA GLY A 331 -37.75 -8.70 -46.67
C GLY A 331 -37.39 -7.77 -47.83
N ASP A 332 -38.12 -7.91 -48.94
CA ASP A 332 -37.87 -7.29 -50.24
C ASP A 332 -38.09 -5.77 -50.31
N GLU A 333 -37.44 -5.18 -51.33
CA GLU A 333 -37.33 -3.76 -51.70
C GLU A 333 -38.60 -3.14 -52.33
N GLU A 334 -38.73 -1.81 -52.25
CA GLU A 334 -39.15 -1.01 -53.41
C GLU A 334 -38.43 0.37 -53.46
N LYS A 335 -37.64 0.54 -54.56
CA LYS A 335 -37.24 1.74 -55.36
C LYS A 335 -37.35 3.15 -54.72
N VAL A 336 -36.37 4.05 -54.87
CA VAL A 336 -35.97 4.75 -56.13
C VAL A 336 -34.56 5.39 -56.04
N SER A 337 -33.68 5.03 -56.98
CA SER A 337 -32.64 5.80 -57.73
C SER A 337 -31.86 6.97 -57.07
N SER A 338 -30.54 6.85 -56.97
CA SER A 338 -29.59 7.47 -57.94
C SER A 338 -28.13 7.05 -57.68
N THR A 339 -27.38 6.92 -58.78
CA THR A 339 -26.06 6.29 -58.94
C THR A 339 -24.89 7.23 -58.63
N ALA A 340 -23.87 6.75 -57.89
CA ALA A 340 -22.45 6.99 -58.16
C ALA A 340 -21.53 6.03 -57.35
N GLN A 341 -20.91 5.07 -58.06
CA GLN A 341 -19.63 4.40 -57.73
C GLN A 341 -18.49 5.43 -57.60
N SER A 342 -17.33 5.21 -56.98
CA SER A 342 -16.67 4.09 -56.30
C SER A 342 -15.34 4.61 -55.67
N CYS A 343 -14.68 3.72 -54.93
CA CYS A 343 -13.24 3.68 -54.61
C CYS A 343 -12.74 4.42 -53.35
N SER A 344 -12.42 3.61 -52.34
CA SER A 344 -11.70 3.95 -51.11
C SER A 344 -10.20 4.13 -51.38
N PRO A 345 -9.53 5.17 -50.85
CA PRO A 345 -8.11 5.39 -51.10
C PRO A 345 -7.23 4.56 -50.17
N SER A 346 -6.12 4.07 -50.73
CA SER A 346 -5.13 3.23 -50.07
C SER A 346 -4.26 4.00 -49.08
N ARG A 347 -3.65 3.25 -48.15
CA ARG A 347 -2.88 3.66 -46.96
C ARG A 347 -1.65 4.57 -47.22
N THR A 348 -1.39 4.95 -48.47
CA THR A 348 -0.29 5.80 -48.91
C THR A 348 -0.68 7.27 -49.08
N GLU A 349 -1.98 7.59 -49.20
CA GLU A 349 -2.50 8.96 -49.34
C GLU A 349 -2.53 9.74 -48.02
N LEU A 350 -2.61 9.04 -46.87
CA LEU A 350 -2.70 9.66 -45.53
C LEU A 350 -1.38 10.22 -44.99
N LYS A 351 -0.23 9.93 -45.61
CA LYS A 351 1.09 10.39 -45.15
C LYS A 351 1.61 11.66 -45.83
N LYS A 352 0.85 12.24 -46.77
CA LYS A 352 1.21 13.51 -47.43
C LYS A 352 0.38 14.73 -46.98
N GLN A 353 -0.58 14.56 -46.08
CA GLN A 353 -1.40 15.66 -45.53
C GLN A 353 -0.98 16.12 -44.12
N LEU A 354 0.23 15.74 -43.65
CA LEU A 354 0.74 16.10 -42.32
C LEU A 354 1.99 17.00 -42.35
N ILE A 355 2.40 17.51 -43.51
CA ILE A 355 3.48 18.48 -43.63
C ILE A 355 3.11 19.50 -44.71
N ALA A 356 2.19 20.43 -44.39
CA ALA A 356 2.05 21.72 -45.07
C ALA A 356 0.99 22.58 -44.37
N GLY A 357 1.42 23.72 -43.80
CA GLY A 357 0.59 24.93 -43.69
C GLY A 357 -0.05 25.23 -42.33
N LYS A 358 0.59 26.13 -41.58
CA LYS A 358 0.04 27.29 -40.83
C LYS A 358 1.11 27.70 -39.80
N ASP A 359 2.01 28.63 -40.12
CA ASP A 359 1.84 30.08 -40.32
C ASP A 359 1.24 30.76 -39.07
N ASP A 360 2.16 31.22 -38.22
CA ASP A 360 2.27 32.52 -37.54
C ASP A 360 0.97 33.25 -37.15
N GLU A 361 0.68 33.27 -35.83
CA GLU A 361 -0.03 34.38 -35.20
C GLU A 361 0.76 34.87 -33.97
N ASP A 362 1.37 36.04 -34.14
CA ASP A 362 2.04 36.84 -33.12
C ASP A 362 1.03 37.35 -32.09
N LEU A 363 1.10 36.85 -30.85
CA LEU A 363 0.41 37.44 -29.70
C LEU A 363 1.41 38.26 -28.88
N SER A 364 1.54 39.54 -29.22
CA SER A 364 2.18 40.54 -28.37
C SER A 364 1.28 40.81 -27.15
N TRP A 365 1.74 40.39 -25.97
CA TRP A 365 1.16 40.82 -24.71
C TRP A 365 1.89 42.07 -24.26
N ASP A 366 1.26 43.23 -24.44
CA ASP A 366 1.67 44.49 -23.82
C ASP A 366 1.48 44.36 -22.31
N ILE A 367 2.59 44.38 -21.57
CA ILE A 367 2.64 44.55 -20.12
C ILE A 367 2.83 46.05 -19.90
N ASP A 368 1.79 46.72 -19.42
CA ASP A 368 1.91 48.08 -18.91
C ASP A 368 2.71 48.04 -17.58
N ASP A 369 3.90 48.62 -17.63
CA ASP A 369 4.74 48.95 -16.48
C ASP A 369 4.12 50.12 -15.69
N ASP A 370 3.46 49.83 -14.57
CA ASP A 370 3.13 50.85 -13.55
C ASP A 370 4.20 50.82 -12.44
N ASP A 371 5.14 51.77 -12.51
CA ASP A 371 6.04 52.14 -11.43
C ASP A 371 5.60 53.46 -10.76
N ASP A 372 5.94 53.57 -9.47
CA ASP A 372 6.03 54.77 -8.60
C ASP A 372 4.77 55.33 -7.88
N GLU A 373 4.60 55.02 -6.58
CA GLU A 373 5.20 55.84 -5.49
C GLU A 373 4.83 55.38 -4.05
N PRO A 374 5.66 55.71 -3.02
CA PRO A 374 5.54 55.21 -1.65
C PRO A 374 4.94 56.24 -0.66
N VAL A 375 3.89 55.87 0.09
CA VAL A 375 3.36 56.72 1.18
C VAL A 375 3.81 56.25 2.56
N LYS A 376 4.64 57.07 3.22
CA LYS A 376 5.00 56.97 4.64
C LYS A 376 3.85 57.44 5.56
N ARG A 377 3.74 56.76 6.72
CA ARG A 377 2.78 56.91 7.85
C ARG A 377 2.86 58.27 8.57
N PRO A 378 1.94 58.61 9.52
CA PRO A 378 2.10 58.15 10.91
C PRO A 378 0.83 57.89 11.77
N CYS A 379 1.03 57.02 12.77
CA CYS A 379 0.43 56.83 14.11
C CYS A 379 -0.85 57.58 14.60
N ARG A 380 -1.75 56.81 15.26
CA ARG A 380 -2.30 57.01 16.64
C ARG A 380 -3.26 55.83 16.98
N LEU A 381 -2.98 54.96 17.96
CA LEU A 381 -3.32 55.04 19.40
C LEU A 381 -4.81 55.25 19.75
N SER A 382 -5.51 54.17 20.12
CA SER A 382 -6.35 54.02 21.34
C SER A 382 -7.01 52.64 21.33
N LYS A 383 -6.63 51.70 22.22
CA LYS A 383 -7.42 51.26 23.38
C LYS A 383 -8.94 51.25 23.15
N PHE A 384 -9.58 50.08 23.23
CA PHE A 384 -10.63 49.83 24.23
C PHE A 384 -10.91 48.34 24.42
N ASP A 385 -11.33 48.04 25.64
CA ASP A 385 -11.42 46.75 26.30
C ASP A 385 -12.58 45.84 25.86
N LYS A 386 -12.32 44.53 26.03
CA LYS A 386 -13.18 43.49 26.64
C LYS A 386 -14.64 43.87 26.96
N LEU A 387 -15.59 43.10 26.42
CA LEU A 387 -16.78 42.56 27.12
C LEU A 387 -17.35 41.43 26.23
N VAL A 388 -17.25 40.16 26.64
CA VAL A 388 -18.36 39.38 27.24
C VAL A 388 -19.55 39.22 26.28
N TRP A 389 -19.48 38.29 25.32
CA TRP A 389 -20.08 36.94 25.30
C TRP A 389 -19.57 36.19 24.07
#